data_AF-A0A800APH0-F1
#
_entry.id   AF-A0A800APH0-F1
#
_cell.length_a   1.000
_cell.length_b   1.000
_cell.length_c   1.000
_cell.angle_alpha   90.00
_cell.angle_beta   90.00
_cell.angle_gamma   90.00
#
_symmetry.space_group_name_H-M   'P 1'
#
loop_
_entity.id
_entity.type
_entity.pdbx_description
1 polymer ?
#
loop_
_entity_poly.entity_id
_entity_poly.type
_entity_poly.pdbx_seq_one_letter_code
_entity_poly.pdbx_strand_id
1 'polypeptide(L)'
;MRKIRLSLLAATVLVAGMSSMSYANPLEEIFSDGKYCIQIRPRYEFVDQDGKSKNANAFTVRTALSAQVGLLGVEGLGAQIQMINVANFGNEKYDSTSNGKTDYPVVADPDQTRVTQANISYSANGFVGIVGRKM
;
A
#
# COMPACT_ATOMS: atom_id res chain seq x y z
N MET A 1 -57.24 -28.86 -42.34
CA MET A 1 -56.38 -28.97 -41.14
C MET A 1 -54.95 -29.24 -41.57
N ARG A 2 -54.07 -28.23 -41.64
CA ARG A 2 -52.62 -28.40 -41.89
C ARG A 2 -51.87 -27.98 -40.62
N LYS A 3 -51.24 -28.95 -39.96
CA LYS A 3 -50.42 -28.74 -38.77
C LYS A 3 -49.05 -28.23 -39.21
N ILE A 4 -48.72 -27.01 -38.81
CA ILE A 4 -47.37 -26.45 -38.96
C ILE A 4 -46.49 -27.16 -37.93
N ARG A 5 -45.50 -27.95 -38.39
CA ARG A 5 -44.50 -28.57 -37.52
C ARG A 5 -43.32 -27.60 -37.40
N LEU A 6 -43.22 -26.93 -36.25
CA LEU A 6 -42.02 -26.16 -35.89
C LEU A 6 -40.85 -27.15 -35.70
N SER A 7 -39.81 -26.95 -36.50
CA SER A 7 -38.57 -27.72 -36.52
C SER A 7 -37.80 -27.50 -35.22
N LEU A 8 -37.44 -28.61 -34.56
CA LEU A 8 -36.62 -28.68 -33.35
C LEU A 8 -35.17 -28.15 -33.54
N LEU A 9 -34.80 -27.71 -34.74
CA LEU A 9 -33.44 -27.32 -35.11
C LEU A 9 -33.07 -25.89 -34.70
N ALA A 10 -34.04 -25.04 -34.33
CA ALA A 10 -33.78 -23.67 -33.89
C ALA A 10 -33.39 -23.57 -32.40
N ALA A 11 -33.60 -24.63 -31.61
CA ALA A 11 -33.36 -24.60 -30.16
C ALA A 11 -31.90 -24.91 -29.77
N THR A 12 -31.10 -25.49 -30.65
CA THR A 12 -29.71 -25.89 -30.36
C THR A 12 -28.68 -24.78 -30.55
N VAL A 13 -29.02 -23.65 -31.19
CA VAL A 13 -28.07 -22.53 -31.42
C VAL A 13 -28.02 -21.55 -30.23
N LEU A 14 -28.98 -21.58 -29.32
CA LEU A 14 -29.03 -20.65 -28.18
C LEU A 14 -28.09 -21.04 -27.01
N VAL A 15 -27.57 -22.26 -26.97
CA VAL A 15 -26.72 -22.74 -25.84
C VAL A 15 -25.22 -22.60 -26.13
N ALA A 16 -24.81 -22.41 -27.38
CA ALA A 16 -23.40 -22.25 -27.75
C ALA A 16 -22.81 -20.86 -27.42
N GLY A 17 -23.64 -19.92 -26.93
CA GLY A 17 -23.25 -18.55 -26.60
C GLY A 17 -23.02 -18.28 -25.10
N MET A 18 -23.16 -19.27 -24.22
CA MET A 18 -22.78 -19.11 -22.81
C MET A 18 -21.26 -19.20 -22.68
N SER A 19 -20.58 -18.12 -23.06
CA SER A 19 -19.24 -17.85 -22.56
C SER A 19 -19.32 -17.89 -21.04
N SER A 20 -18.62 -18.84 -20.42
CA SER A 20 -18.35 -18.84 -19.00
C SER A 20 -17.72 -17.50 -18.65
N MET A 21 -18.49 -16.64 -17.97
CA MET A 21 -17.98 -15.40 -17.43
C MET A 21 -17.00 -15.80 -16.33
N SER A 22 -15.72 -15.89 -16.68
CA SER A 22 -14.65 -16.09 -15.72
C SER A 22 -14.62 -14.85 -14.86
N TYR A 23 -15.14 -14.95 -13.64
CA TYR A 23 -14.90 -13.94 -12.62
C TYR A 23 -13.42 -14.08 -12.24
N ALA A 24 -12.57 -13.28 -12.88
CA ALA A 24 -11.23 -13.04 -12.36
C ALA A 24 -11.40 -12.59 -10.91
N ASN A 25 -10.82 -13.34 -9.98
CA ASN A 25 -10.97 -13.05 -8.57
C ASN A 25 -10.22 -11.74 -8.31
N PRO A 26 -10.88 -10.64 -7.90
CA PRO A 26 -10.22 -9.33 -7.78
C PRO A 26 -9.01 -9.35 -6.84
N LEU A 27 -9.00 -10.28 -5.87
CA LEU A 27 -7.83 -10.54 -5.03
C LEU A 27 -6.65 -11.10 -5.82
N GLU A 28 -6.89 -12.05 -6.72
CA GLU A 28 -5.83 -12.72 -7.48
C GLU A 28 -5.14 -11.75 -8.43
N GLU A 29 -5.90 -10.89 -9.11
CA GLU A 29 -5.37 -9.83 -9.99
C GLU A 29 -4.53 -8.79 -9.24
N ILE A 30 -4.97 -8.42 -8.03
CA ILE A 30 -4.20 -7.56 -7.11
C ILE A 30 -2.83 -8.19 -6.82
N PHE A 31 -2.79 -9.48 -6.46
CA PHE A 31 -1.56 -10.18 -6.07
C PHE A 31 -0.66 -10.56 -7.25
N SER A 32 -1.21 -10.80 -8.44
CA SER A 32 -0.43 -11.23 -9.61
C SER A 32 0.24 -10.06 -10.34
N ASP A 33 -0.46 -8.92 -10.49
CA ASP A 33 0.02 -7.76 -11.27
C ASP A 33 0.38 -6.54 -10.39
N GLY A 34 0.28 -6.69 -9.07
CA GLY A 34 0.66 -5.65 -8.11
C GLY A 34 2.17 -5.41 -8.05
N LYS A 35 2.57 -4.14 -7.95
CA LYS A 35 3.92 -3.72 -7.56
C LYS A 35 3.98 -3.57 -6.04
N TYR A 36 4.75 -4.44 -5.41
CA TYR A 36 4.95 -4.46 -3.97
C TYR A 36 6.35 -4.00 -3.61
N CYS A 37 6.48 -3.21 -2.56
CA CYS A 37 7.78 -2.81 -2.02
C CYS A 37 7.77 -2.89 -0.50
N ILE A 38 8.83 -3.49 0.04
CA ILE A 38 9.15 -3.51 1.46
C ILE A 38 10.48 -2.80 1.62
N GLN A 39 10.51 -1.79 2.47
CA GLN A 39 11.73 -1.08 2.83
C GLN A 39 11.95 -1.17 4.32
N ILE A 40 13.12 -1.67 4.71
CA ILE A 40 13.56 -1.70 6.11
C ILE A 40 14.79 -0.81 6.20
N ARG A 41 14.77 0.15 7.12
CA ARG A 41 15.86 1.11 7.34
C ARG A 41 16.19 1.16 8.83
N PRO A 42 17.18 0.40 9.30
CA PRO A 42 17.75 0.62 10.62
C PRO A 42 18.54 1.94 10.63
N ARG A 43 18.53 2.62 11.78
CA ARG A 43 19.32 3.81 12.07
C ARG A 43 19.89 3.67 13.47
N TYR A 44 21.18 3.94 13.58
CA TYR A 44 21.83 4.21 14.85
C TYR A 44 22.25 5.67 14.87
N GLU A 45 21.94 6.35 15.97
CA GLU A 45 22.34 7.74 16.20
C GLU A 45 22.93 7.89 17.59
N PHE A 46 24.13 8.49 17.64
CA PHE A 46 24.82 8.84 18.86
C PHE A 46 24.96 10.35 18.92
N VAL A 47 24.60 10.94 20.05
CA VAL A 47 24.74 12.38 20.27
C VAL A 47 25.43 12.61 21.61
N ASP A 48 26.50 13.38 21.57
CA ASP A 48 27.13 13.98 22.74
C ASP A 48 26.87 15.49 22.66
N GLN A 49 26.27 16.06 23.71
CA GLN A 49 25.79 17.44 23.70
C GLN A 49 26.15 18.14 25.00
N ASP A 50 26.82 19.29 24.87
CA ASP A 50 27.10 20.16 26.01
C ASP A 50 25.82 20.56 26.75
N GLY A 51 25.87 20.50 28.09
CA GLY A 51 24.73 20.82 28.95
C GLY A 51 23.73 19.69 29.16
N LYS A 52 23.95 18.49 28.58
CA LYS A 52 23.20 17.28 28.92
C LYS A 52 23.99 16.40 29.89
N SER A 53 23.27 15.73 30.81
CA SER A 53 23.89 14.91 31.85
C SER A 53 24.29 13.51 31.36
N LYS A 54 23.80 13.09 30.19
CA LYS A 54 23.98 11.76 29.59
C LYS A 54 24.12 11.88 28.08
N ASN A 55 24.71 10.86 27.45
CA ASN A 55 24.85 10.80 25.98
C ASN A 55 23.71 10.03 25.34
N ALA A 56 23.26 10.47 24.16
CA ALA A 56 22.20 9.80 23.43
C ALA A 56 22.70 8.56 22.69
N ASN A 57 21.96 7.46 22.78
CA ASN A 57 22.14 6.26 21.96
C ASN A 57 20.75 5.82 21.48
N ALA A 58 20.45 6.09 20.21
CA ALA A 58 19.16 5.79 19.60
C ALA A 58 19.31 4.69 18.55
N PHE A 59 18.55 3.60 18.72
CA PHE A 59 18.43 2.52 17.75
C PHE A 59 17.00 2.47 17.24
N THR A 60 16.77 3.02 16.04
CA THR A 60 15.45 3.10 15.43
C THR A 60 15.40 2.29 14.14
N VAL A 61 14.24 1.74 13.82
CA VAL A 61 13.99 1.05 12.55
C VAL A 61 12.76 1.67 11.91
N ARG A 62 12.90 2.06 10.64
CA ARG A 62 11.77 2.44 9.81
C ARG A 62 11.44 1.31 8.85
N THR A 63 10.22 0.81 8.94
CA THR A 63 9.64 -0.16 8.01
C THR A 63 8.60 0.53 7.16
N ALA A 64 8.67 0.39 5.83
CA ALA A 64 7.65 0.88 4.92
C ALA A 64 7.16 -0.27 4.02
N LEU A 65 5.85 -0.42 3.94
CA LEU A 65 5.17 -1.37 3.07
C LEU A 65 4.35 -0.57 2.07
N SER A 66 4.51 -0.85 0.79
CA SER A 66 3.67 -0.25 -0.26
C SER A 66 3.21 -1.27 -1.26
N ALA A 67 1.98 -1.08 -1.73
CA ALA A 67 1.41 -1.81 -2.86
C ALA A 67 0.82 -0.81 -3.86
N GLN A 68 1.05 -1.06 -5.14
CA GLN A 68 0.41 -0.36 -6.24
C GLN A 68 -0.16 -1.38 -7.20
N VAL A 69 -1.43 -1.21 -7.59
CA VAL A 69 -2.16 -2.16 -8.44
C VAL A 69 -2.85 -1.43 -9.58
N GLY A 70 -2.97 -2.10 -10.72
CA GLY A 70 -3.93 -1.70 -11.76
C GLY A 70 -5.36 -1.99 -11.29
N LEU A 71 -6.35 -1.28 -11.86
CA LEU A 71 -7.76 -1.49 -11.53
C LEU A 71 -8.59 -1.76 -12.78
N LEU A 72 -9.51 -2.72 -12.66
CA LEU A 72 -10.58 -3.01 -13.64
C LEU A 72 -10.08 -3.30 -15.06
N GLY A 73 -8.81 -3.72 -15.24
CA GLY A 73 -8.18 -3.86 -16.54
C GLY A 73 -8.07 -2.57 -17.37
N VAL A 74 -8.27 -1.39 -16.76
CA VAL A 74 -8.22 -0.09 -17.46
C VAL A 74 -6.79 0.44 -17.45
N GLU A 75 -6.22 0.60 -18.64
CA GLU A 75 -4.88 1.19 -18.79
C GLU A 75 -4.83 2.58 -18.14
N GLY A 76 -3.81 2.79 -17.31
CA GLY A 76 -3.59 4.04 -16.61
C GLY A 76 -4.43 4.24 -15.34
N LEU A 77 -5.42 3.38 -15.04
CA LEU A 77 -6.16 3.40 -13.77
C LEU A 77 -5.50 2.49 -12.73
N GLY A 78 -5.24 3.02 -11.55
CA GLY A 78 -4.61 2.25 -10.47
C GLY A 78 -4.90 2.75 -9.07
N ALA A 79 -4.62 1.92 -8.08
CA ALA A 79 -4.66 2.26 -6.66
C ALA A 79 -3.29 2.08 -6.02
N GLN A 80 -3.03 2.88 -4.98
CA GLN A 80 -1.81 2.79 -4.19
C GLN A 80 -2.12 2.90 -2.70
N ILE A 81 -1.47 2.04 -1.90
CA ILE A 81 -1.42 2.14 -0.45
C ILE A 81 0.03 2.08 0.03
N GLN A 82 0.36 2.90 1.01
CA GLN A 82 1.64 2.85 1.71
C GLN A 82 1.44 3.08 3.21
N MET A 83 2.03 2.20 4.01
CA MET A 83 2.12 2.31 5.45
C MET A 83 3.59 2.37 5.87
N ILE A 84 3.89 3.24 6.83
CA ILE A 84 5.21 3.36 7.45
C ILE A 84 5.05 3.15 8.94
N ASN A 85 5.98 2.39 9.53
CA ASN A 85 6.20 2.27 10.95
C ASN A 85 7.64 2.71 11.28
N VAL A 86 7.78 3.47 12.35
CA VAL A 86 9.06 3.76 13.02
C VAL A 86 8.95 3.15 14.41
N ALA A 87 9.96 2.37 14.80
CA ALA A 87 10.02 1.74 16.10
C ALA A 87 11.44 1.83 16.68
N ASN A 88 11.53 1.97 18.00
CA ASN A 88 12.77 1.74 18.73
C ASN A 88 12.91 0.26 19.09
N PHE A 89 14.12 -0.31 18.92
CA PHE A 89 14.39 -1.71 19.25
C PHE A 89 15.54 -1.91 20.24
N GLY A 90 15.89 -0.86 20.99
CA GLY A 90 16.91 -0.89 22.04
C GLY A 90 16.45 -0.18 23.31
N ASN A 91 17.41 0.11 24.19
CA ASN A 91 17.13 1.01 25.29
C ASN A 91 16.98 2.43 24.73
N GLU A 92 15.86 3.09 25.00
CA GLU A 92 15.65 4.49 24.66
C GLU A 92 16.57 5.40 25.50
N LYS A 93 17.86 5.44 25.21
CA LYS A 93 18.80 6.33 25.88
C LYS A 93 18.89 7.64 25.11
N TYR A 94 17.76 8.28 24.84
CA TYR A 94 17.64 9.56 24.13
C TYR A 94 16.28 10.19 24.45
N ASP A 95 16.14 11.50 24.23
CA ASP A 95 14.86 12.19 24.32
C ASP A 95 14.16 12.13 22.95
N SER A 96 13.06 11.36 22.86
CA SER A 96 12.25 11.26 21.62
C SER A 96 11.27 12.42 21.46
N THR A 97 11.30 13.41 22.36
CA THR A 97 10.28 14.45 22.59
C THR A 97 8.93 13.92 23.12
N SER A 98 8.76 12.60 23.19
CA SER A 98 7.53 11.93 23.63
C SER A 98 7.74 10.94 24.79
N ASN A 99 8.98 10.54 25.09
CA ASN A 99 9.30 9.57 26.14
C ASN A 99 9.73 10.19 27.49
N GLY A 100 9.79 11.53 27.56
CA GLY A 100 10.09 12.28 28.78
C GLY A 100 11.55 12.25 29.24
N LYS A 101 12.48 11.78 28.41
CA LYS A 101 13.90 11.56 28.79
C LYS A 101 14.78 12.80 28.62
N THR A 102 14.37 13.89 29.23
CA THR A 102 14.98 15.23 29.08
C THR A 102 16.45 15.33 29.52
N ASP A 103 16.94 14.39 30.34
CA ASP A 103 18.36 14.25 30.70
C ASP A 103 19.29 13.98 29.50
N TYR A 104 18.74 13.37 28.45
CA TYR A 104 19.47 12.98 27.25
C TYR A 104 19.34 14.06 26.15
N PRO A 105 20.26 14.07 25.16
CA PRO A 105 20.09 14.79 23.91
C PRO A 105 18.84 14.32 23.16
N VAL A 106 18.30 15.23 22.34
CA VAL A 106 17.08 14.99 21.56
C VAL A 106 17.42 14.24 20.29
N VAL A 107 16.77 13.10 20.08
CA VAL A 107 16.71 12.39 18.80
C VAL A 107 15.23 12.21 18.47
N ALA A 108 14.71 13.06 17.58
CA ALA A 108 13.27 13.21 17.31
C ALA A 108 12.70 12.11 16.39
N ASP A 109 12.99 10.85 16.71
CA ASP A 109 12.43 9.64 16.09
C ASP A 109 11.52 8.91 17.09
N PRO A 110 10.30 9.42 17.38
CA PRO A 110 9.34 8.72 18.21
C PRO A 110 8.73 7.52 17.48
N ASP A 111 8.28 6.54 18.24
CA ASP A 111 7.51 5.42 17.71
C ASP A 111 6.23 5.92 17.04
N GLN A 112 6.05 5.56 15.77
CA GLN A 112 4.93 6.05 14.98
C GLN A 112 4.56 5.08 13.87
N THR A 113 3.26 4.82 13.72
CA THR A 113 2.68 4.14 12.54
C THR A 113 1.76 5.10 11.80
N ARG A 114 1.89 5.16 10.48
CA ARG A 114 1.09 6.05 9.64
C ARG A 114 0.87 5.49 8.24
N VAL A 115 -0.33 5.70 7.72
CA VAL A 115 -0.63 5.56 6.29
C VAL A 115 -0.18 6.84 5.59
N THR A 116 0.80 6.75 4.70
CA THR A 116 1.34 7.89 3.94
C THR A 116 0.69 8.03 2.57
N GLN A 117 0.28 6.92 1.96
CA GLN A 117 -0.42 6.92 0.68
C GLN A 117 -1.65 6.02 0.77
N ALA A 118 -2.77 6.51 0.25
CA ALA A 118 -4.01 5.78 0.08
C ALA A 118 -4.82 6.53 -0.97
N ASN A 119 -4.61 6.20 -2.25
CA ASN A 119 -5.17 6.95 -3.36
C ASN A 119 -5.56 6.05 -4.54
N ILE A 120 -6.43 6.59 -5.38
CA ILE A 120 -6.73 6.11 -6.73
C ILE A 120 -6.17 7.15 -7.70
N SER A 121 -5.58 6.68 -8.80
CA SER A 121 -4.97 7.51 -9.83
C SER A 121 -5.40 7.06 -11.21
N TYR A 122 -5.53 8.02 -12.12
CA TYR A 122 -5.73 7.78 -13.55
C TYR A 122 -4.74 8.61 -14.36
N SER A 123 -4.10 8.00 -15.36
CA SER A 123 -3.14 8.64 -16.24
C SER A 123 -3.37 8.27 -17.70
N ALA A 124 -3.60 9.26 -18.57
CA ALA A 124 -3.75 9.05 -20.01
C ALA A 124 -3.42 10.32 -20.80
N ASN A 125 -2.74 10.20 -21.94
CA ASN A 125 -2.48 11.32 -22.87
C ASN A 125 -1.94 12.61 -22.21
N GLY A 126 -1.07 12.48 -21.20
CA GLY A 126 -0.50 13.61 -20.45
C GLY A 126 -1.38 14.17 -19.32
N PHE A 127 -2.62 13.69 -19.19
CA PHE A 127 -3.46 13.95 -18.02
C PHE A 127 -3.12 12.98 -16.88
N VAL A 128 -3.03 13.50 -15.65
CA VAL A 128 -2.90 12.73 -14.41
C VAL A 128 -3.89 13.25 -13.38
N GLY A 129 -4.84 12.40 -12.99
CA GLY A 129 -5.79 12.67 -11.92
C GLY A 129 -5.49 11.76 -10.72
N ILE A 130 -5.52 12.31 -9.50
CA ILE A 130 -5.29 11.55 -8.27
C ILE A 130 -6.31 11.99 -7.23
N VAL A 131 -6.99 11.02 -6.62
CA VAL A 131 -7.96 11.25 -5.56
C VAL A 131 -7.54 10.44 -4.34
N GLY A 132 -7.52 11.09 -3.18
CA GLY A 132 -7.16 10.50 -1.90
C GLY A 132 -5.85 11.05 -1.36
N ARG A 133 -5.23 10.29 -0.45
CA ARG A 133 -4.00 10.69 0.21
C ARG A 133 -2.79 10.34 -0.64
N LYS A 134 -2.06 11.37 -1.04
CA LYS A 134 -0.73 11.26 -1.65
C LYS A 134 0.22 12.14 -0.85
N MET A 135 1.23 11.50 -0.27
CA MET A 135 2.36 12.13 0.41
C MET A 135 3.59 12.02 -0.47
#